data_AF-A0A8H5I0Y1-F1
#
_entry.id   AF-A0A8H5I0Y1-F1
#
_cell.length_a   1.000
_cell.length_b   1.000
_cell.length_c   1.000
_cell.angle_alpha   90.00
_cell.angle_beta   90.00
_cell.angle_gamma   90.00
#
_symmetry.space_group_name_H-M   'P 1'
#
loop_
_entity.id
_entity.type
_entity.pdbx_description
1 polymer ?
#
loop_
_entity_poly.entity_id
_entity_poly.type
_entity_poly.pdbx_seq_one_letter_code
_entity_poly.pdbx_strand_id
1 'polypeptide(L)'
;MLKKEMAAEMKRLDADLRSQIAQLGKGKKATKGDLGEPAAAADDDNDADEAASGPRNRGNDEDSEAGDGNADDEKRARQRREQATYEDDDDEEEEEMGEYRDEELEAEFADDKEEEDSTPKAKNLVSKSFQNRVKNVANSFQLNFPQAVSFHFNEMQCTFQLDFASDMPKLLLVGIIERTCRATVIREIPGITDCFQIKEDGKRGEQPVIKLTTNGSNFRGLWEFIADSEEAIIEDDNVYSNDIYAILKTYGVEMAREAILREMGGVFGTYKIQVDRRHLELIADYMTFEGGYKPFNRKGISTNSSPLLKASYETTAAFLSDATLHGDFDDLSTPSGNIVLGRPNQTGTGVFDVRMPVESAR
;
A
#
# COMPACT_ATOMS: atom_id res chain seq x y z
N MET A 1 6.16 -0.67 -22.18
CA MET A 1 5.38 -1.85 -21.77
C MET A 1 5.58 -3.03 -22.73
N LEU A 2 5.06 -2.99 -23.97
CA LEU A 2 5.08 -4.13 -24.92
C LEU A 2 6.48 -4.77 -25.12
N LYS A 3 7.51 -3.95 -25.36
CA LYS A 3 8.90 -4.42 -25.53
C LYS A 3 9.43 -5.18 -24.30
N LYS A 4 9.08 -4.73 -23.10
CA LYS A 4 9.52 -5.33 -21.83
C LYS A 4 8.83 -6.67 -21.60
N GLU A 5 7.52 -6.74 -21.84
CA GLU A 5 6.74 -7.98 -21.77
C GLU A 5 7.20 -9.02 -22.81
N MET A 6 7.50 -8.59 -24.04
CA MET A 6 8.04 -9.48 -25.07
C MET A 6 9.44 -10.00 -24.73
N ALA A 7 10.33 -9.15 -24.20
CA ALA A 7 11.65 -9.58 -23.75
C ALA A 7 11.57 -10.53 -22.56
N ALA A 8 10.63 -10.31 -21.63
CA ALA A 8 10.39 -11.20 -20.50
C ALA A 8 9.88 -12.57 -20.96
N GLU A 9 8.94 -12.61 -21.91
CA GLU A 9 8.48 -13.87 -22.50
C GLU A 9 9.57 -14.59 -23.30
N MET A 10 10.40 -13.87 -24.07
CA MET A 10 11.55 -14.51 -24.73
C MET A 10 12.53 -15.12 -23.72
N LYS A 11 12.81 -14.42 -22.62
CA LYS A 11 13.68 -14.95 -21.56
C LYS A 11 13.07 -16.18 -20.90
N ARG A 12 11.75 -16.21 -20.70
CA ARG A 12 11.02 -17.36 -20.16
C ARG A 12 11.05 -18.54 -21.13
N LEU A 13 10.82 -18.27 -22.42
CA LEU A 13 10.85 -19.29 -23.46
C LEU A 13 12.26 -19.88 -23.63
N ASP A 14 13.30 -19.06 -23.57
CA ASP A 14 14.70 -19.51 -23.61
C ASP A 14 15.05 -20.37 -22.39
N ALA A 15 14.54 -20.00 -21.21
CA ALA A 15 14.72 -20.80 -19.99
C ALA A 15 14.00 -22.16 -20.09
N ASP A 16 12.77 -22.18 -20.61
CA ASP A 16 12.01 -23.40 -20.85
C ASP A 16 12.66 -24.28 -21.93
N LEU A 17 13.17 -23.68 -23.00
CA LEU A 17 13.87 -24.40 -24.07
C LEU A 17 15.19 -25.00 -23.55
N ARG A 18 15.95 -24.25 -22.74
CA ARG A 18 17.15 -24.76 -22.04
C ARG A 18 16.81 -25.90 -21.07
N SER A 19 15.70 -25.79 -20.34
CA SER A 19 15.20 -26.84 -19.45
C SER A 19 14.80 -28.10 -20.22
N GLN A 20 14.09 -27.96 -21.33
CA GLN A 20 13.72 -29.06 -22.22
C GLN A 20 14.95 -29.73 -22.84
N ILE A 21 15.93 -28.95 -23.30
CA ILE A 21 17.21 -29.48 -23.80
C ILE A 21 17.98 -30.21 -22.70
N ALA A 22 17.97 -29.71 -21.46
CA ALA A 22 18.61 -30.37 -20.32
C ALA A 22 17.89 -31.65 -19.84
N GLN A 23 16.61 -31.81 -20.19
CA GLN A 23 15.83 -33.03 -19.94
C GLN A 23 15.89 -34.01 -21.12
N LEU A 24 16.18 -33.55 -22.34
CA LEU A 24 16.45 -34.41 -23.50
C LEU A 24 17.67 -35.30 -23.20
N GLY A 25 17.44 -36.61 -23.12
CA GLY A 25 18.48 -37.62 -22.84
C GLY A 25 18.48 -38.16 -21.40
N LYS A 26 17.72 -37.56 -20.47
CA LYS A 26 17.44 -38.18 -19.16
C LYS A 26 16.21 -39.07 -19.31
N GLY A 27 16.40 -40.32 -19.69
CA GLY A 27 15.32 -41.30 -19.77
C GLY A 27 14.59 -41.40 -18.43
N LYS A 28 13.28 -41.08 -18.39
CA LYS A 28 12.42 -41.49 -17.28
C LYS A 28 12.43 -43.02 -17.25
N LYS A 29 12.90 -43.60 -16.15
CA LYS A 29 12.74 -45.05 -15.89
C LYS A 29 11.23 -45.32 -15.85
N ALA A 30 10.72 -46.04 -16.84
CA ALA A 30 9.37 -46.58 -16.79
C ALA A 30 9.30 -47.60 -15.65
N THR A 31 8.65 -47.24 -14.55
CA THR A 31 8.19 -48.23 -13.58
C THR A 31 7.08 -49.04 -14.24
N LYS A 32 7.28 -50.37 -14.29
CA LYS A 32 6.28 -51.33 -14.76
C LYS A 32 5.00 -51.17 -13.95
N GLY A 33 3.89 -50.96 -14.65
CA GLY A 33 2.55 -51.08 -14.12
C GLY A 33 1.63 -50.00 -14.65
N ASP A 34 1.26 -50.07 -15.94
CA ASP A 34 -0.16 -50.17 -16.30
C ASP A 34 -0.33 -50.41 -17.80
N LEU A 35 -1.01 -51.51 -18.13
CA LEU A 35 -1.58 -51.80 -19.45
C LEU A 35 -3.08 -51.50 -19.34
N GLY A 36 -3.64 -50.82 -20.35
CA GLY A 36 -5.03 -50.31 -20.42
C GLY A 36 -6.13 -51.33 -20.15
N GLU A 37 -7.40 -50.99 -19.96
CA GLU A 37 -8.34 -49.99 -20.54
C GLU A 37 -9.68 -50.16 -19.74
N PRO A 38 -10.83 -49.50 -20.02
CA PRO A 38 -11.13 -48.19 -20.64
C PRO A 38 -12.09 -47.32 -19.77
N ALA A 39 -12.48 -46.17 -20.31
CA ALA A 39 -13.40 -45.20 -19.71
C ALA A 39 -14.85 -45.69 -19.53
N ALA A 40 -15.49 -45.30 -18.41
CA ALA A 40 -16.93 -45.00 -18.34
C ALA A 40 -17.31 -44.19 -17.08
N ALA A 41 -18.02 -43.10 -17.35
CA ALA A 41 -19.12 -42.47 -16.59
C ALA A 41 -18.89 -41.89 -15.17
N ALA A 42 -19.37 -40.65 -15.05
CA ALA A 42 -19.66 -39.91 -13.84
C ALA A 42 -20.75 -40.60 -12.98
N ASP A 43 -20.65 -40.47 -11.66
CA ASP A 43 -21.71 -39.89 -10.80
C ASP A 43 -21.23 -39.75 -9.35
N ASP A 44 -21.50 -38.55 -8.83
CA ASP A 44 -21.99 -38.12 -7.50
C ASP A 44 -21.83 -38.95 -6.20
N ASP A 45 -21.50 -38.19 -5.15
CA ASP A 45 -21.96 -38.25 -3.74
C ASP A 45 -21.89 -39.54 -2.90
N ASN A 46 -21.03 -39.54 -1.86
CA ASN A 46 -21.43 -39.37 -0.45
C ASN A 46 -20.36 -39.79 0.58
N ASP A 47 -20.27 -38.96 1.62
CA ASP A 47 -19.96 -39.15 3.04
C ASP A 47 -19.45 -40.50 3.60
N ALA A 48 -18.44 -40.39 4.49
CA ALA A 48 -18.51 -40.73 5.92
C ALA A 48 -17.22 -41.39 6.47
N ASP A 49 -16.59 -40.65 7.38
CA ASP A 49 -16.10 -41.04 8.71
C ASP A 49 -15.17 -42.25 9.01
N GLU A 50 -14.25 -41.89 9.92
CA GLU A 50 -13.71 -42.66 11.04
C GLU A 50 -12.41 -43.51 10.91
N ALA A 51 -11.46 -43.04 11.73
CA ALA A 51 -10.74 -43.78 12.76
C ALA A 51 -9.55 -44.69 12.37
N ALA A 52 -8.37 -44.17 12.75
CA ALA A 52 -7.38 -44.81 13.62
C ALA A 52 -7.11 -46.32 13.47
N SER A 53 -5.89 -46.65 13.04
CA SER A 53 -4.92 -47.43 13.83
C SER A 53 -3.68 -47.75 12.99
N GLY A 54 -2.50 -47.38 13.51
CA GLY A 54 -1.23 -47.76 12.88
C GLY A 54 -0.89 -49.23 13.13
N PRO A 55 0.17 -49.72 12.47
CA PRO A 55 1.01 -50.73 13.07
C PRO A 55 2.48 -50.29 13.15
N ARG A 56 3.00 -50.54 14.36
CA ARG A 56 4.39 -50.56 14.76
C ARG A 56 5.23 -51.39 13.79
N ASN A 57 6.45 -50.93 13.49
CA ASN A 57 7.55 -51.84 13.22
C ASN A 57 8.75 -51.53 14.13
N ARG A 58 9.28 -52.60 14.72
CA ARG A 58 10.36 -52.61 15.71
C ARG A 58 11.71 -52.73 15.02
N GLY A 59 12.70 -52.05 15.58
CA GLY A 59 14.05 -52.58 15.77
C GLY A 59 15.05 -52.40 14.64
N ASN A 60 15.95 -51.44 14.81
CA ASN A 60 17.39 -51.73 14.92
C ASN A 60 18.14 -50.50 15.46
N ASP A 61 18.70 -50.66 16.67
CA ASP A 61 19.86 -49.90 17.19
C ASP A 61 21.11 -50.27 16.33
N GLU A 62 22.24 -49.56 16.24
CA GLU A 62 23.05 -48.79 17.20
C GLU A 62 23.95 -47.77 16.44
N ASP A 63 24.60 -46.90 17.23
CA ASP A 63 25.81 -46.09 16.97
C ASP A 63 25.69 -44.67 16.38
N SER A 64 25.65 -43.65 17.27
CA SER A 64 26.86 -42.83 17.58
C SER A 64 26.55 -41.64 18.51
N GLU A 65 27.22 -41.61 19.65
CA GLU A 65 27.38 -40.44 20.51
C GLU A 65 28.27 -39.39 19.82
N ALA A 66 27.75 -38.19 19.56
CA ALA A 66 28.56 -36.98 19.39
C ALA A 66 27.71 -35.70 19.56
N GLY A 67 28.08 -34.89 20.56
CA GLY A 67 27.99 -33.43 20.47
C GLY A 67 26.64 -32.78 20.81
N ASP A 68 26.34 -32.69 22.10
CA ASP A 68 25.42 -31.68 22.65
C ASP A 68 26.02 -30.28 22.43
N GLY A 69 25.60 -29.60 21.36
CA GLY A 69 26.18 -28.30 20.99
C GLY A 69 25.35 -27.41 20.05
N ASN A 70 24.18 -27.86 19.58
CA ASN A 70 23.39 -27.10 18.59
C ASN A 70 22.06 -26.54 19.12
N ALA A 71 21.66 -26.86 20.35
CA ALA A 71 20.37 -26.37 20.87
C ALA A 71 20.39 -24.86 21.20
N ASP A 72 21.53 -24.33 21.65
CA ASP A 72 21.66 -22.90 21.97
C ASP A 72 21.86 -22.02 20.73
N ASP A 73 22.54 -22.52 19.72
CA ASP A 73 22.75 -21.80 18.46
C ASP A 73 21.47 -21.72 17.64
N GLU A 74 20.65 -22.77 17.62
CA GLU A 74 19.35 -22.75 16.93
C GLU A 74 18.34 -21.83 17.64
N LYS A 75 18.42 -21.73 18.98
CA LYS A 75 17.61 -20.79 19.78
C LYS A 75 18.06 -19.35 19.63
N ARG A 76 19.37 -19.08 19.58
CA ARG A 76 19.92 -17.74 19.26
C ARG A 76 19.64 -17.34 17.82
N ALA A 77 19.70 -18.27 16.87
CA ALA A 77 19.35 -18.02 15.48
C ALA A 77 17.85 -17.69 15.34
N ARG A 78 16.98 -18.38 16.09
CA ARG A 78 15.54 -18.08 16.12
C ARG A 78 15.26 -16.70 16.75
N GLN A 79 15.89 -16.36 17.87
CA GLN A 79 15.77 -15.02 18.47
C GLN A 79 16.33 -13.91 17.57
N ARG A 80 17.46 -14.15 16.90
CA ARG A 80 18.06 -13.20 15.96
C ARG A 80 17.21 -13.03 14.70
N ARG A 81 16.50 -14.09 14.26
CA ARG A 81 15.56 -14.05 13.14
C ARG A 81 14.25 -13.35 13.52
N GLU A 82 13.79 -13.51 14.76
CA GLU A 82 12.66 -12.74 15.32
C GLU A 82 13.02 -11.26 15.50
N GLN A 83 14.27 -10.91 15.87
CA GLN A 83 14.76 -9.52 15.93
C GLN A 83 14.94 -8.90 14.54
N ALA A 84 15.51 -9.63 13.57
CA ALA A 84 15.75 -9.13 12.22
C ALA A 84 14.46 -8.81 11.45
N THR A 85 13.36 -9.53 11.72
CA THR A 85 12.04 -9.19 11.16
C THR A 85 11.44 -7.88 11.70
N TYR A 86 12.07 -7.23 12.67
CA TYR A 86 11.66 -5.92 13.19
C TYR A 86 12.60 -4.76 12.82
N GLU A 87 13.80 -5.02 12.30
CA GLU A 87 14.76 -4.00 11.86
C GLU A 87 14.65 -3.66 10.35
N ASP A 88 14.04 -4.54 9.54
CA ASP A 88 13.85 -4.34 8.08
C ASP A 88 12.80 -3.26 7.71
N ASP A 89 12.24 -2.55 8.69
CA ASP A 89 11.25 -1.46 8.48
C ASP A 89 11.88 -0.05 8.58
N ASP A 90 13.19 0.08 8.83
CA ASP A 90 13.84 1.36 9.18
C ASP A 90 14.83 1.92 8.12
N ASP A 91 14.96 1.32 6.92
CA ASP A 91 15.88 1.83 5.88
C ASP A 91 15.21 2.06 4.52
N GLU A 92 14.46 3.16 4.34
CA GLU A 92 14.18 3.74 3.00
C GLU A 92 14.23 5.29 2.99
N GLU A 93 15.33 5.78 2.40
CA GLU A 93 15.50 6.94 1.49
C GLU A 93 15.25 8.40 2.01
N GLU A 94 16.35 9.07 2.40
CA GLU A 94 16.50 10.53 2.31
C GLU A 94 16.92 10.92 0.87
N GLU A 95 16.01 11.46 0.07
CA GLU A 95 16.36 12.17 -1.17
C GLU A 95 16.40 13.69 -0.95
N GLU A 96 17.59 14.26 -1.11
CA GLU A 96 17.92 15.68 -1.07
C GLU A 96 17.42 16.37 -2.35
N MET A 97 16.37 17.19 -2.22
CA MET A 97 15.76 17.95 -3.32
C MET A 97 16.64 19.15 -3.74
N GLY A 98 17.34 19.01 -4.86
CA GLY A 98 18.09 20.08 -5.51
C GLY A 98 17.19 21.10 -6.21
N GLU A 99 17.48 22.38 -5.98
CA GLU A 99 16.90 23.54 -6.66
C GLU A 99 17.03 23.44 -8.18
N TYR A 100 15.91 23.55 -8.91
CA TYR A 100 15.92 23.85 -10.34
C TYR A 100 15.38 25.26 -10.58
N ARG A 101 16.22 26.05 -11.26
CA ARG A 101 16.01 27.41 -11.72
C ARG A 101 14.95 27.43 -12.82
N ASP A 102 13.87 28.18 -12.59
CA ASP A 102 12.93 28.65 -13.60
C ASP A 102 13.60 29.75 -14.42
N GLU A 103 14.10 29.46 -15.62
CA GLU A 103 14.46 30.52 -16.59
C GLU A 103 14.76 30.00 -18.01
N GLU A 104 14.02 29.00 -18.54
CA GLU A 104 14.12 28.70 -19.98
C GLU A 104 12.96 27.85 -20.51
N LEU A 105 11.75 28.40 -20.61
CA LEU A 105 10.66 27.81 -21.44
C LEU A 105 9.57 28.82 -21.87
N GLU A 106 9.77 30.12 -21.68
CA GLU A 106 8.79 31.18 -21.93
C GLU A 106 8.74 31.72 -23.38
N ALA A 107 9.11 30.90 -24.38
CA ALA A 107 9.20 31.37 -25.77
C ALA A 107 8.30 30.64 -26.79
N GLU A 108 7.40 29.75 -26.38
CA GLU A 108 6.56 28.98 -27.34
C GLU A 108 5.04 29.14 -27.20
N PHE A 109 4.51 30.00 -26.31
CA PHE A 109 3.06 30.17 -26.11
C PHE A 109 2.52 31.59 -26.33
N ALA A 110 3.20 32.38 -27.16
CA ALA A 110 2.69 33.68 -27.61
C ALA A 110 2.18 33.60 -29.05
N ASP A 111 1.09 32.86 -29.28
CA ASP A 111 0.09 33.17 -30.31
C ASP A 111 -1.01 32.10 -30.27
N ASP A 112 -2.13 32.44 -29.65
CA ASP A 112 -3.46 32.21 -30.24
C ASP A 112 -4.53 32.75 -29.27
N LYS A 113 -4.99 33.98 -29.53
CA LYS A 113 -6.26 34.49 -29.00
C LYS A 113 -7.36 34.16 -30.01
N GLU A 114 -8.37 33.45 -29.54
CA GLU A 114 -9.56 33.09 -30.31
C GLU A 114 -10.49 34.28 -30.56
N GLU A 115 -10.99 34.41 -31.79
CA GLU A 115 -12.31 34.98 -32.07
C GLU A 115 -13.19 33.87 -32.69
N GLU A 116 -14.37 33.68 -32.10
CA GLU A 116 -15.44 32.83 -32.61
C GLU A 116 -16.04 33.41 -33.89
N ASP A 117 -15.96 32.68 -35.01
CA ASP A 117 -17.10 32.63 -35.95
C ASP A 117 -17.14 31.32 -36.75
N SER A 118 -18.36 30.81 -36.86
CA SER A 118 -18.77 29.52 -37.40
C SER A 118 -18.51 29.37 -38.91
N THR A 119 -17.47 28.61 -39.32
CA THR A 119 -17.29 28.14 -40.71
C THR A 119 -16.64 26.74 -40.82
N PRO A 120 -16.78 26.01 -41.95
CA PRO A 120 -16.34 24.62 -42.11
C PRO A 120 -14.81 24.38 -42.05
N LYS A 121 -14.02 25.42 -41.77
CA LYS A 121 -12.56 25.38 -41.74
C LYS A 121 -11.99 24.75 -40.45
N ALA A 122 -12.71 24.81 -39.34
CA ALA A 122 -12.27 24.26 -38.05
C ALA A 122 -12.06 22.72 -38.09
N LYS A 123 -12.92 21.98 -38.81
CA LYS A 123 -12.77 20.51 -38.95
C LYS A 123 -11.49 20.08 -39.67
N ASN A 124 -11.00 20.89 -40.61
CA ASN A 124 -9.77 20.59 -41.36
C ASN A 124 -8.49 20.86 -40.56
N LEU A 125 -8.53 21.79 -39.60
CA LEU A 125 -7.41 22.08 -38.70
C LEU A 125 -7.24 20.98 -37.63
N VAL A 126 -8.34 20.53 -37.03
CA VAL A 126 -8.35 19.41 -36.07
C VAL A 126 -7.86 18.10 -36.73
N SER A 127 -8.31 17.81 -37.97
CA SER A 127 -7.86 16.64 -38.72
C SER A 127 -6.36 16.64 -39.01
N LYS A 128 -5.78 17.81 -39.32
CA LYS A 128 -4.33 17.96 -39.52
C LYS A 128 -3.54 17.80 -38.22
N SER A 129 -4.02 18.36 -37.11
CA SER A 129 -3.42 18.19 -35.78
C SER A 129 -3.43 16.72 -35.35
N PHE A 130 -4.55 16.02 -35.56
CA PHE A 130 -4.66 14.59 -35.27
C PHE A 130 -3.69 13.75 -36.11
N GLN A 131 -3.60 13.99 -37.42
CA GLN A 131 -2.65 13.29 -38.28
C GLN A 131 -1.20 13.53 -37.88
N ASN A 132 -0.85 14.73 -37.42
CA ASN A 132 0.50 15.02 -36.91
C ASN A 132 0.78 14.28 -35.61
N ARG A 133 -0.18 14.22 -34.67
CA ARG A 133 -0.04 13.41 -33.44
C ARG A 133 0.12 11.93 -33.74
N VAL A 134 -0.67 11.40 -34.67
CA VAL A 134 -0.57 9.99 -35.12
C VAL A 134 0.80 9.70 -35.73
N LYS A 135 1.34 10.61 -36.54
CA LYS A 135 2.70 10.47 -37.09
C LYS A 135 3.76 10.49 -36.01
N ASN A 136 3.65 11.38 -35.03
CA ASN A 136 4.61 11.44 -33.91
C ASN A 136 4.58 10.14 -33.08
N VAL A 137 3.39 9.62 -32.79
CA VAL A 137 3.23 8.32 -32.10
C VAL A 137 3.80 7.16 -32.93
N ALA A 138 3.52 7.15 -34.24
CA ALA A 138 4.06 6.12 -35.15
C ALA A 138 5.59 6.12 -35.16
N ASN A 139 6.21 7.31 -35.22
CA ASN A 139 7.66 7.46 -35.18
C ASN A 139 8.24 6.98 -33.84
N SER A 140 7.64 7.38 -32.71
CA SER A 140 8.05 6.92 -31.38
C SER A 140 7.88 5.40 -31.21
N PHE A 141 6.85 4.81 -31.81
CA PHE A 141 6.64 3.37 -31.78
C PHE A 141 7.71 2.62 -32.58
N GLN A 142 8.00 3.06 -33.81
CA GLN A 142 9.03 2.47 -34.67
C GLN A 142 10.44 2.60 -34.08
N LEU A 143 10.73 3.73 -33.42
CA LEU A 143 12.04 3.97 -32.79
C LEU A 143 12.24 3.09 -31.55
N ASN A 144 11.18 2.88 -30.75
CA ASN A 144 11.26 2.02 -29.57
C ASN A 144 11.19 0.53 -29.90
N PHE A 145 10.51 0.17 -30.99
CA PHE A 145 10.25 -1.21 -31.42
C PHE A 145 10.78 -1.47 -32.84
N PRO A 146 12.06 -1.87 -32.99
CA PRO A 146 12.69 -2.02 -34.31
C PRO A 146 12.11 -3.15 -35.17
N GLN A 147 11.30 -4.03 -34.58
CA GLN A 147 10.57 -5.09 -35.27
C GLN A 147 9.25 -4.58 -35.88
N ALA A 148 8.84 -3.33 -35.64
CA ALA A 148 7.62 -2.75 -36.22
C ALA A 148 7.88 -2.18 -37.61
N VAL A 149 7.17 -2.70 -38.62
CA VAL A 149 7.32 -2.31 -40.03
C VAL A 149 6.30 -1.25 -40.44
N SER A 150 5.09 -1.36 -39.90
CA SER A 150 4.02 -0.40 -40.19
C SER A 150 3.20 -0.11 -38.94
N PHE A 151 2.70 1.12 -38.84
CA PHE A 151 1.79 1.56 -37.79
C PHE A 151 0.73 2.46 -38.43
N HIS A 152 -0.53 2.10 -38.25
CA HIS A 152 -1.68 2.83 -38.75
C HIS A 152 -2.71 2.96 -37.64
N PHE A 153 -3.06 4.19 -37.29
CA PHE A 153 -4.05 4.48 -36.27
C PHE A 153 -5.15 5.33 -36.88
N ASN A 154 -6.38 4.85 -36.73
CA ASN A 154 -7.59 5.59 -37.06
C ASN A 154 -8.50 5.61 -35.82
N GLU A 155 -9.51 6.47 -35.80
CA GLU A 155 -10.42 6.63 -34.65
C GLU A 155 -11.13 5.33 -34.24
N MET A 156 -11.26 4.36 -35.15
CA MET A 156 -11.90 3.06 -34.89
C MET A 156 -10.92 1.89 -34.74
N GLN A 157 -9.70 1.97 -35.25
CA GLN A 157 -8.78 0.82 -35.26
C GLN A 157 -7.32 1.23 -35.25
N CYS A 158 -6.52 0.44 -34.54
CA CYS A 158 -5.07 0.50 -34.56
C CYS A 158 -4.53 -0.79 -35.19
N THR A 159 -3.81 -0.66 -36.30
CA THR A 159 -3.16 -1.78 -36.98
C THR A 159 -1.66 -1.54 -37.07
N PHE A 160 -0.85 -2.51 -36.66
CA PHE A 160 0.59 -2.45 -36.80
C PHE A 160 1.12 -3.83 -37.20
N GLN A 161 2.16 -3.84 -38.01
CA GLN A 161 2.81 -5.06 -38.47
C GLN A 161 4.16 -5.23 -37.77
N LEU A 162 4.37 -6.41 -37.20
CA LEU A 162 5.64 -6.80 -36.58
C LEU A 162 6.29 -7.90 -37.40
N ASP A 163 7.53 -7.67 -37.83
CA ASP A 163 8.34 -8.66 -38.52
C ASP A 163 9.42 -9.18 -37.57
N PHE A 164 9.49 -10.51 -37.45
CA PHE A 164 10.46 -11.21 -36.62
C PHE A 164 11.41 -12.03 -37.49
N ALA A 165 12.65 -12.21 -37.02
CA ALA A 165 13.62 -13.06 -37.68
C ALA A 165 13.18 -14.55 -37.64
N SER A 166 13.57 -15.32 -38.65
CA SER A 166 13.13 -16.72 -38.82
C SER A 166 13.69 -17.69 -37.78
N ASP A 167 14.69 -17.26 -37.00
CA ASP A 167 15.29 -18.00 -35.89
C ASP A 167 14.49 -17.88 -34.58
N MET A 168 13.48 -17.00 -34.54
CA MET A 168 12.69 -16.74 -33.34
C MET A 168 11.73 -17.91 -33.02
N PRO A 169 11.70 -18.39 -31.76
CA PRO A 169 10.75 -19.42 -31.36
C PRO A 169 9.30 -18.89 -31.33
N LYS A 170 8.34 -19.81 -31.41
CA LYS A 170 6.90 -19.45 -31.50
C LYS A 170 6.43 -18.71 -30.25
N LEU A 171 6.04 -17.45 -30.41
CA LEU A 171 5.48 -16.61 -29.35
C LEU A 171 3.95 -16.59 -29.40
N LEU A 172 3.33 -16.71 -28.22
CA LEU A 172 1.89 -16.49 -28.06
C LEU A 172 1.61 -14.98 -27.90
N LEU A 173 1.64 -14.26 -29.02
CA LEU A 173 1.46 -12.80 -29.06
C LEU A 173 0.13 -12.34 -28.45
N VAL A 174 -0.94 -13.11 -28.60
CA VAL A 174 -2.27 -12.76 -28.04
C VAL A 174 -2.18 -12.53 -26.53
N GLY A 175 -1.57 -13.45 -25.78
CA GLY A 175 -1.45 -13.31 -24.31
C GLY A 175 -0.48 -12.20 -23.87
N ILE A 176 0.47 -11.82 -24.72
CA ILE A 176 1.36 -10.67 -24.46
C ILE A 176 0.62 -9.37 -24.68
N ILE A 177 -0.13 -9.28 -25.79
CA ILE A 177 -0.93 -8.10 -26.13
C ILE A 177 -2.02 -7.90 -25.07
N GLU A 178 -2.74 -8.95 -24.66
CA GLU A 178 -3.76 -8.84 -23.61
C GLU A 178 -3.19 -8.30 -22.29
N ARG A 179 -2.05 -8.81 -21.83
CA ARG A 179 -1.36 -8.29 -20.63
C ARG A 179 -0.92 -6.84 -20.81
N THR A 180 -0.35 -6.52 -21.97
CA THR A 180 0.12 -5.17 -22.27
C THR A 180 -1.03 -4.18 -22.31
N CYS A 181 -2.16 -4.53 -22.94
CA CYS A 181 -3.35 -3.71 -22.99
C CYS A 181 -3.93 -3.45 -21.60
N ARG A 182 -3.96 -4.47 -20.72
CA ARG A 182 -4.42 -4.30 -19.33
C ARG A 182 -3.50 -3.41 -18.49
N ALA A 183 -2.20 -3.43 -18.76
CA ALA A 183 -1.22 -2.62 -18.04
C ALA A 183 -1.04 -1.21 -18.62
N THR A 184 -1.60 -0.93 -19.80
CA THR A 184 -1.42 0.37 -20.46
C THR A 184 -2.46 1.35 -19.94
N VAL A 185 -1.99 2.37 -19.23
CA VAL A 185 -2.81 3.48 -18.76
C VAL A 185 -2.89 4.55 -19.84
N ILE A 186 -4.10 5.04 -20.14
CA ILE A 186 -4.33 6.14 -21.09
C ILE A 186 -4.26 7.49 -20.39
N ARG A 187 -4.99 7.63 -19.27
CA ARG A 187 -4.99 8.79 -18.39
C ARG A 187 -5.35 8.32 -16.99
N GLU A 188 -4.52 8.67 -16.01
CA GLU A 188 -4.80 8.45 -14.60
C GLU A 188 -4.28 9.62 -13.78
N ILE A 189 -4.90 9.87 -12.64
CA ILE A 189 -4.26 10.62 -11.57
C ILE A 189 -3.57 9.57 -10.69
N PRO A 190 -2.25 9.66 -10.47
CA PRO A 190 -1.53 8.66 -9.68
C PRO A 190 -2.18 8.45 -8.31
N GLY A 191 -2.33 7.21 -7.88
CA GLY A 191 -2.92 6.88 -6.57
C GLY A 191 -4.45 6.96 -6.50
N ILE A 192 -5.15 7.25 -7.60
CA ILE A 192 -6.62 7.14 -7.71
C ILE A 192 -6.95 6.08 -8.78
N THR A 193 -7.67 5.02 -8.41
CA THR A 193 -8.03 3.93 -9.34
C THR A 193 -9.37 4.17 -10.01
N ASP A 194 -10.40 4.49 -9.22
CA ASP A 194 -11.77 4.67 -9.69
C ASP A 194 -12.39 5.91 -9.07
N CYS A 195 -13.33 6.52 -9.79
CA CYS A 195 -14.14 7.63 -9.28
C CYS A 195 -15.61 7.36 -9.61
N PHE A 196 -16.48 7.45 -8.61
CA PHE A 196 -17.91 7.25 -8.75
C PHE A 196 -18.71 8.43 -8.21
N GLN A 197 -19.81 8.73 -8.89
CA GLN A 197 -20.71 9.81 -8.52
C GLN A 197 -21.83 9.28 -7.62
N ILE A 198 -21.95 9.85 -6.42
CA ILE A 198 -23.08 9.66 -5.52
C ILE A 198 -23.90 10.93 -5.54
N LYS A 199 -25.20 10.80 -5.81
CA LYS A 199 -26.16 11.90 -5.67
C LYS A 199 -26.83 11.77 -4.33
N GLU A 200 -26.63 12.75 -3.46
CA GLU A 200 -27.38 12.84 -2.21
C GLU A 200 -28.57 13.78 -2.42
N ASP A 201 -29.78 13.24 -2.24
CA ASP A 201 -31.00 14.03 -2.25
C ASP A 201 -30.96 14.99 -1.06
N GLY A 202 -30.88 16.30 -1.36
CA GLY A 202 -30.93 17.34 -0.35
C GLY A 202 -32.19 17.24 0.51
N LYS A 203 -32.09 17.65 1.77
CA LYS A 203 -33.29 17.79 2.61
C LYS A 203 -34.20 18.85 1.99
N ARG A 204 -35.52 18.57 2.00
CA ARG A 204 -36.63 19.40 1.47
C ARG A 204 -36.23 20.84 1.07
N GLY A 205 -35.94 21.03 -0.22
CA GLY A 205 -35.81 22.37 -0.85
C GLY A 205 -34.40 22.75 -1.31
N GLU A 206 -33.36 22.00 -0.94
CA GLU A 206 -31.98 22.22 -1.43
C GLU A 206 -31.71 21.47 -2.73
N GLN A 207 -30.82 22.01 -3.57
CA GLN A 207 -30.37 21.34 -4.79
C GLN A 207 -29.64 20.03 -4.42
N PRO A 208 -29.78 18.97 -5.22
CA PRO A 208 -29.08 17.71 -4.96
C PRO A 208 -27.57 17.94 -4.98
N VAL A 209 -26.89 17.54 -3.90
CA VAL A 209 -25.43 17.65 -3.81
C VAL A 209 -24.84 16.45 -4.53
N ILE A 210 -24.02 16.73 -5.54
CA ILE A 210 -23.27 15.71 -6.27
C ILE A 210 -21.96 15.51 -5.54
N LYS A 211 -21.77 14.32 -4.96
CA LYS A 211 -20.51 13.93 -4.33
C LYS A 211 -19.76 12.97 -5.23
N LEU A 212 -18.49 13.28 -5.51
CA LEU A 212 -17.57 12.33 -6.14
C LEU A 212 -16.82 11.59 -5.03
N THR A 213 -16.78 10.27 -5.13
CA THR A 213 -16.00 9.42 -4.22
C THR A 213 -14.96 8.68 -5.03
N THR A 214 -13.72 8.75 -4.59
CA THR A 214 -12.57 8.11 -5.25
C THR A 214 -12.10 6.90 -4.47
N ASN A 215 -11.69 5.86 -5.19
CA ASN A 215 -10.90 4.77 -4.63
C ASN A 215 -9.43 5.17 -4.74
N GLY A 216 -8.81 5.46 -3.60
CA GLY A 216 -7.47 6.02 -3.52
C GLY A 216 -7.47 7.50 -3.16
N SER A 217 -6.32 7.98 -2.71
CA SER A 217 -6.15 9.30 -2.10
C SER A 217 -4.90 9.95 -2.67
N ASN A 218 -5.08 11.07 -3.38
CA ASN A 218 -3.98 11.92 -3.83
C ASN A 218 -4.47 13.37 -3.94
N PHE A 219 -4.21 14.19 -2.92
CA PHE A 219 -4.60 15.60 -2.91
C PHE A 219 -3.86 16.42 -3.94
N ARG A 220 -2.55 16.22 -4.09
CA ARG A 220 -1.73 16.98 -5.03
C ARG A 220 -2.15 16.76 -6.47
N GLY A 221 -2.31 15.49 -6.87
CA GLY A 221 -2.76 15.15 -8.22
C GLY A 221 -4.17 15.66 -8.51
N LEU A 222 -5.03 15.73 -7.49
CA LEU A 222 -6.36 16.32 -7.62
C LEU A 222 -6.30 17.84 -7.84
N TRP A 223 -5.47 18.56 -7.09
CA TRP A 223 -5.30 20.01 -7.27
C TRP A 223 -4.65 20.37 -8.61
N GLU A 224 -3.68 19.59 -9.08
CA GLU A 224 -3.10 19.75 -10.43
C GLU A 224 -4.17 19.57 -11.51
N PHE A 225 -5.06 18.59 -11.36
CA PHE A 225 -6.20 18.40 -12.26
C PHE A 225 -7.19 19.58 -12.23
N ILE A 226 -7.49 20.12 -11.05
CA ILE A 226 -8.41 21.25 -10.90
C ILE A 226 -7.80 22.54 -11.49
N ALA A 227 -6.50 22.76 -11.31
CA ALA A 227 -5.80 23.92 -11.84
C ALA A 227 -5.68 23.90 -13.37
N ASP A 228 -5.53 22.72 -13.99
CA ASP A 228 -5.42 22.54 -15.44
C ASP A 228 -6.79 22.59 -16.15
N SER A 229 -7.89 22.31 -15.43
CA SER A 229 -9.24 22.36 -16.00
C SER A 229 -9.78 23.79 -16.08
N GLU A 230 -10.12 24.25 -17.29
CA GLU A 230 -10.77 25.56 -17.52
C GLU A 230 -12.15 25.70 -16.84
N GLU A 231 -12.80 24.58 -16.56
CA GLU A 231 -14.04 24.50 -15.77
C GLU A 231 -13.73 23.85 -14.42
N ALA A 232 -13.79 24.61 -13.33
CA ALA A 232 -13.64 24.08 -11.97
C ALA A 232 -14.87 23.22 -11.61
N ILE A 233 -14.80 21.92 -11.93
CA ILE A 233 -15.87 20.95 -11.65
C ILE A 233 -15.94 20.57 -10.15
N ILE A 234 -14.85 20.81 -9.41
CA ILE A 234 -14.68 20.38 -8.01
C ILE A 234 -14.45 21.61 -7.13
N GLU A 235 -15.09 21.62 -5.96
CA GLU A 235 -14.87 22.64 -4.92
C GLU A 235 -13.69 22.25 -4.03
N ASP A 236 -12.60 23.02 -4.07
CA ASP A 236 -11.34 22.73 -3.35
C ASP A 236 -11.51 22.63 -1.83
N ASP A 237 -12.29 23.53 -1.23
CA ASP A 237 -12.45 23.63 0.23
C ASP A 237 -13.18 22.43 0.86
N ASN A 238 -13.89 21.64 0.04
CA ASN A 238 -14.73 20.54 0.49
C ASN A 238 -14.12 19.15 0.23
N VAL A 239 -12.88 19.10 -0.26
CA VAL A 239 -12.17 17.83 -0.52
C VAL A 239 -11.83 17.15 0.81
N TYR A 240 -12.20 15.87 0.92
CA TYR A 240 -12.00 15.06 2.12
C TYR A 240 -11.46 13.68 1.74
N SER A 241 -10.59 13.12 2.59
CA SER A 241 -10.10 11.74 2.49
C SER A 241 -10.29 11.01 3.81
N ASN A 242 -10.44 9.70 3.76
CA ASN A 242 -10.38 8.84 4.95
C ASN A 242 -8.94 8.47 5.33
N ASP A 243 -7.95 8.84 4.52
CA ASP A 243 -6.54 8.69 4.84
C ASP A 243 -6.06 9.85 5.73
N ILE A 244 -6.00 9.59 7.04
CA ILE A 244 -5.58 10.55 8.06
C ILE A 244 -4.13 11.01 7.85
N TYR A 245 -3.24 10.12 7.38
CA TYR A 245 -1.84 10.47 7.19
C TYR A 245 -1.65 11.38 5.97
N ALA A 246 -2.34 11.10 4.87
CA ALA A 246 -2.38 12.00 3.72
C ALA A 246 -2.91 13.40 4.10
N ILE A 247 -3.95 13.46 4.94
CA ILE A 247 -4.48 14.73 5.47
C ILE A 247 -3.43 15.44 6.33
N LEU A 248 -2.77 14.73 7.25
CA LEU A 248 -1.74 15.31 8.11
C LEU A 248 -0.63 15.98 7.31
N LYS A 249 -0.16 15.31 6.24
CA LYS A 249 0.90 15.83 5.37
C LYS A 249 0.47 17.03 4.52
N THR A 250 -0.80 17.10 4.18
CA THR A 250 -1.33 18.08 3.23
C THR A 250 -1.91 19.32 3.92
N TYR A 251 -2.78 19.11 4.91
CA TYR A 251 -3.54 20.16 5.60
C TYR A 251 -3.06 20.42 7.03
N GLY A 252 -2.24 19.54 7.60
CA GLY A 252 -1.68 19.67 8.95
C GLY A 252 -2.46 18.95 10.04
N VAL A 253 -1.98 19.11 11.27
CA VAL A 253 -2.38 18.27 12.42
C VAL A 253 -3.82 18.49 12.89
N GLU A 254 -4.34 19.72 12.85
CA GLU A 254 -5.73 20.00 13.27
C GLU A 254 -6.76 19.38 12.32
N MET A 255 -6.46 19.35 11.02
CA MET A 255 -7.31 18.65 10.05
C MET A 255 -7.23 17.14 10.21
N ALA A 256 -6.05 16.60 10.52
CA ALA A 256 -5.90 15.18 10.85
C ALA A 256 -6.68 14.81 12.12
N ARG A 257 -6.65 15.66 13.14
CA ARG A 257 -7.43 15.51 14.38
C ARG A 257 -8.94 15.46 14.11
N GLU A 258 -9.45 16.39 13.30
CA GLU A 258 -10.87 16.40 12.93
C GLU A 258 -11.24 15.19 12.06
N ALA A 259 -10.35 14.76 11.16
CA ALA A 259 -10.53 13.54 10.38
C ALA A 259 -10.65 12.30 11.28
N ILE A 260 -9.79 12.15 12.30
CA ILE A 260 -9.89 11.06 13.28
C ILE A 260 -11.27 11.08 13.96
N LEU A 261 -11.74 12.25 14.41
CA LEU A 261 -13.05 12.39 15.05
C LEU A 261 -14.19 11.96 14.13
N ARG A 262 -14.13 12.38 12.86
CA ARG A 262 -15.13 12.07 11.84
C ARG A 262 -15.16 10.58 11.50
N GLU A 263 -13.99 9.97 11.30
CA GLU A 263 -13.88 8.54 10.98
C GLU A 263 -14.33 7.67 12.16
N MET A 264 -13.88 7.95 13.39
CA MET A 264 -14.34 7.23 14.58
C MET A 264 -15.84 7.37 14.78
N GLY A 265 -16.38 8.58 14.62
CA GLY A 265 -17.82 8.84 14.68
C GLY A 265 -18.61 8.08 13.61
N GLY A 266 -18.06 7.97 12.38
CA GLY A 266 -18.64 7.21 11.28
C GLY A 266 -18.73 5.71 11.57
N VAL A 267 -17.69 5.13 12.18
CA VAL A 267 -17.67 3.72 12.61
C VAL A 267 -18.78 3.45 13.62
N PHE A 268 -18.82 4.18 14.74
CA PHE A 268 -19.84 3.96 15.77
C PHE A 268 -21.27 4.29 15.29
N GLY A 269 -21.40 5.33 14.45
CA GLY A 269 -22.68 5.76 13.88
C GLY A 269 -23.33 4.71 12.98
N THR A 270 -22.53 3.92 12.26
CA THR A 270 -23.02 2.82 11.42
C THR A 270 -23.69 1.73 12.25
N TYR A 271 -23.13 1.41 13.42
CA TYR A 271 -23.67 0.40 14.34
C TYR A 271 -24.70 0.95 15.34
N LYS A 272 -25.11 2.23 15.22
CA LYS A 272 -26.03 2.91 16.15
C LYS A 272 -25.55 2.91 17.60
N ILE A 273 -24.23 2.86 17.81
CA ILE A 273 -23.62 2.97 19.13
C ILE A 273 -23.46 4.46 19.44
N GLN A 274 -24.08 4.92 20.52
CA GLN A 274 -23.95 6.30 20.97
C GLN A 274 -22.72 6.42 21.87
N VAL A 275 -21.70 7.13 21.38
CA VAL A 275 -20.51 7.51 22.16
C VAL A 275 -20.53 9.03 22.32
N ASP A 276 -20.30 9.52 23.54
CA ASP A 276 -20.19 10.96 23.78
C ASP A 276 -18.96 11.52 23.06
N ARG A 277 -19.13 12.65 22.37
CA ARG A 277 -18.06 13.31 21.59
C ARG A 277 -16.83 13.61 22.44
N ARG A 278 -16.99 13.90 23.74
CA ARG A 278 -15.89 14.18 24.67
C ARG A 278 -14.90 13.02 24.80
N HIS A 279 -15.37 11.78 24.67
CA HIS A 279 -14.49 10.62 24.68
C HIS A 279 -13.66 10.53 23.40
N LEU A 280 -14.29 10.82 22.26
CA LEU A 280 -13.61 10.81 20.97
C LEU A 280 -12.59 11.95 20.87
N GLU A 281 -12.95 13.15 21.33
CA GLU A 281 -12.06 14.32 21.38
C GLU A 281 -10.79 14.00 22.17
N LEU A 282 -10.92 13.43 23.36
CA LEU A 282 -9.77 13.07 24.18
C LEU A 282 -8.83 12.07 23.48
N ILE A 283 -9.40 11.11 22.75
CA ILE A 283 -8.62 10.14 21.98
C ILE A 283 -7.91 10.84 20.82
N ALA A 284 -8.60 11.66 20.03
CA ALA A 284 -8.02 12.39 18.91
C ALA A 284 -6.91 13.35 19.35
N ASP A 285 -7.13 14.08 20.46
CA ASP A 285 -6.13 14.97 21.06
C ASP A 285 -4.88 14.17 21.47
N TYR A 286 -5.04 13.02 22.13
CA TYR A 286 -3.92 12.17 22.51
C TYR A 286 -3.20 11.54 21.30
N MET A 287 -3.90 11.29 20.19
CA MET A 287 -3.25 10.81 18.97
C MET A 287 -2.45 11.90 18.26
N THR A 288 -2.72 13.18 18.54
CA THR A 288 -2.19 14.31 17.76
C THR A 288 -1.36 15.33 18.55
N PHE A 289 -1.25 15.19 19.89
CA PHE A 289 -0.59 16.20 20.74
C PHE A 289 0.88 16.47 20.44
N GLU A 290 1.60 15.52 19.81
CA GLU A 290 3.00 15.68 19.41
C GLU A 290 3.15 16.35 18.03
N GLY A 291 2.05 16.76 17.39
CA GLY A 291 2.04 17.32 16.03
C GLY A 291 2.01 16.24 14.92
N GLY A 292 1.97 14.96 15.29
CA GLY A 292 1.96 13.82 14.38
C GLY A 292 0.68 12.98 14.45
N TYR A 293 0.74 11.76 13.90
CA TYR A 293 -0.32 10.75 14.02
C TYR A 293 0.19 9.56 14.84
N LYS A 294 -0.06 9.61 16.14
CA LYS A 294 0.44 8.64 17.13
C LYS A 294 -0.56 7.50 17.35
N PRO A 295 -0.18 6.24 17.05
CA PRO A 295 -1.04 5.09 17.29
C PRO A 295 -1.01 4.62 18.76
N PHE A 296 -2.02 3.85 19.18
CA PHE A 296 -2.04 3.15 20.47
C PHE A 296 -1.41 1.75 20.35
N ASN A 297 -0.10 1.69 20.09
CA ASN A 297 0.66 0.44 19.99
C ASN A 297 2.05 0.56 20.65
N ARG A 298 2.92 -0.46 20.47
CA ARG A 298 4.29 -0.45 21.00
C ARG A 298 5.13 0.75 20.57
N LYS A 299 5.06 1.14 19.29
CA LYS A 299 5.75 2.33 18.75
C LYS A 299 5.15 3.62 19.32
N GLY A 300 3.86 3.62 19.63
CA GLY A 300 3.19 4.75 20.29
C GLY A 300 3.61 4.91 21.75
N ILE A 301 3.67 3.83 22.53
CA ILE A 301 3.99 3.93 23.97
C ILE A 301 5.47 4.22 24.24
N SER A 302 6.38 3.89 23.31
CA SER A 302 7.83 4.07 23.46
C SER A 302 8.24 5.54 23.66
N THR A 303 7.45 6.48 23.16
CA THR A 303 7.65 7.94 23.30
C THR A 303 7.28 8.48 24.69
N ASN A 304 6.65 7.68 25.56
CA ASN A 304 6.38 8.12 26.94
C ASN A 304 7.68 8.29 27.74
N SER A 305 7.67 9.10 28.79
CA SER A 305 8.85 9.31 29.64
C SER A 305 9.07 8.19 30.65
N SER A 306 8.01 7.59 31.21
CA SER A 306 8.08 6.62 32.32
C SER A 306 8.53 5.23 31.84
N PRO A 307 9.72 4.74 32.24
CA PRO A 307 10.18 3.39 31.89
C PRO A 307 9.31 2.29 32.49
N LEU A 308 8.79 2.49 33.71
CA LEU A 308 7.90 1.50 34.36
C LEU A 308 6.57 1.40 33.64
N LEU A 309 6.03 2.51 33.13
CA LEU A 309 4.85 2.49 32.27
C LEU A 309 5.10 1.65 31.01
N LYS A 310 6.19 1.91 30.28
CA LYS A 310 6.56 1.13 29.08
C LYS A 310 6.71 -0.36 29.41
N ALA A 311 7.47 -0.67 30.46
CA ALA A 311 7.78 -2.03 30.88
C ALA A 311 6.53 -2.82 31.35
N SER A 312 5.52 -2.12 31.89
CA SER A 312 4.25 -2.71 32.32
C SER A 312 3.28 -3.02 31.17
N TYR A 313 3.48 -2.44 29.98
CA TYR A 313 2.63 -2.69 28.81
C TYR A 313 3.00 -4.01 28.13
N GLU A 314 4.22 -4.09 27.57
CA GLU A 314 4.77 -5.32 26.98
C GLU A 314 6.29 -5.21 26.80
N THR A 315 6.97 -6.29 26.41
CA THR A 315 8.43 -6.32 26.13
C THR A 315 9.29 -5.74 27.27
N THR A 316 8.94 -6.08 28.52
CA THR A 316 9.52 -5.53 29.76
C THR A 316 11.05 -5.51 29.76
N ALA A 317 11.70 -6.62 29.38
CA ALA A 317 13.16 -6.72 29.41
C ALA A 317 13.85 -5.77 28.43
N ALA A 318 13.26 -5.53 27.25
CA ALA A 318 13.82 -4.62 26.26
C ALA A 318 13.73 -3.17 26.75
N PHE A 319 12.56 -2.74 27.24
CA PHE A 319 12.40 -1.38 27.76
C PHE A 319 13.26 -1.10 29.00
N LEU A 320 13.46 -2.08 29.88
CA LEU A 320 14.36 -1.91 31.03
C LEU A 320 15.83 -1.91 30.61
N SER A 321 16.22 -2.76 29.66
CA SER A 321 17.57 -2.74 29.09
C SER A 321 17.88 -1.40 28.43
N ASP A 322 16.94 -0.87 27.65
CA ASP A 322 17.08 0.42 26.98
C ASP A 322 17.16 1.58 27.99
N ALA A 323 16.27 1.59 28.99
CA ALA A 323 16.29 2.57 30.07
C ALA A 323 17.60 2.52 30.88
N THR A 324 18.12 1.33 31.18
CA THR A 324 19.39 1.20 31.90
C THR A 324 20.60 1.61 31.06
N LEU A 325 20.55 1.40 29.74
CA LEU A 325 21.60 1.84 28.82
C LEU A 325 21.65 3.37 28.72
N HIS A 326 20.50 4.01 28.61
CA HIS A 326 20.37 5.47 28.50
C HIS A 326 20.42 6.21 29.85
N GLY A 327 20.30 5.48 30.97
CA GLY A 327 20.28 6.07 32.32
C GLY A 327 18.95 6.77 32.62
N ASP A 328 17.85 6.31 32.03
CA ASP A 328 16.50 6.83 32.26
C ASP A 328 16.07 6.58 33.70
N PHE A 329 15.23 7.48 34.23
CA PHE A 329 14.63 7.36 35.55
C PHE A 329 13.10 7.50 35.45
N ASP A 330 12.40 6.83 36.36
CA ASP A 330 10.95 6.96 36.49
C ASP A 330 10.63 8.00 37.56
N ASP A 331 9.87 9.04 37.21
CA ASP A 331 9.44 10.09 38.13
C ASP A 331 8.24 9.69 39.01
N LEU A 332 7.65 8.51 38.75
CA LEU A 332 6.50 7.96 39.45
C LEU A 332 5.28 8.89 39.39
N SER A 333 5.18 9.68 38.33
CA SER A 333 3.98 10.47 38.02
C SER A 333 2.86 9.59 37.46
N THR A 334 3.23 8.49 36.78
CA THR A 334 2.26 7.61 36.11
C THR A 334 1.56 6.68 37.10
N PRO A 335 0.28 6.34 36.86
CA PRO A 335 -0.44 5.33 37.64
C PRO A 335 0.31 3.98 37.71
N SER A 336 0.85 3.52 36.58
CA SER A 336 1.59 2.25 36.51
C SER A 336 2.84 2.26 37.39
N GLY A 337 3.66 3.31 37.33
CA GLY A 337 4.85 3.44 38.17
C GLY A 337 4.52 3.48 39.67
N ASN A 338 3.45 4.19 40.05
CA ASN A 338 2.99 4.24 41.43
C ASN A 338 2.53 2.87 41.95
N ILE A 339 1.80 2.10 41.13
CA ILE A 339 1.35 0.76 41.50
C ILE A 339 2.55 -0.18 41.70
N VAL A 340 3.55 -0.14 40.82
CA VAL A 340 4.75 -0.99 40.90
C VAL A 340 5.49 -0.78 42.23
N LEU A 341 5.56 0.46 42.73
CA LEU A 341 6.23 0.79 43.99
C LEU A 341 5.31 0.87 45.22
N GLY A 342 4.00 0.58 45.06
CA GLY A 342 3.04 0.62 46.15
C GLY A 342 2.77 2.03 46.70
N ARG A 343 2.94 3.08 45.88
CA ARG A 343 2.63 4.47 46.24
C ARG A 343 1.17 4.80 45.90
N PRO A 344 0.52 5.72 46.64
CA PRO A 344 -0.78 6.26 46.25
C PRO A 344 -0.71 6.88 44.85
N ASN A 345 -1.70 6.59 44.01
CA ASN A 345 -1.78 7.12 42.65
C ASN A 345 -2.18 8.61 42.65
N GLN A 346 -1.61 9.41 41.75
CA GLN A 346 -1.85 10.85 41.61
C GLN A 346 -3.09 11.19 40.77
N THR A 347 -4.14 10.36 40.85
CA THR A 347 -5.40 10.59 40.12
C THR A 347 -6.59 10.51 41.08
N GLY A 348 -7.62 11.32 40.84
CA GLY A 348 -8.81 11.34 41.69
C GLY A 348 -8.52 11.88 43.10
N THR A 349 -8.68 11.05 44.13
CA THR A 349 -8.50 11.46 45.53
C THR A 349 -7.03 11.59 45.96
N GLY A 350 -6.08 11.07 45.18
CA GLY A 350 -4.65 11.16 45.46
C GLY A 350 -3.94 12.37 44.83
N VAL A 351 -4.68 13.31 44.20
CA VAL A 351 -4.13 14.50 43.56
C VAL A 351 -3.70 15.58 44.58
N PHE A 352 -4.19 15.50 45.82
CA PHE A 352 -3.91 16.47 46.86
C PHE A 352 -3.54 15.80 48.19
N ASP A 353 -2.76 16.50 49.00
CA ASP A 353 -2.44 16.10 50.36
C ASP A 353 -3.45 16.70 51.36
N VAL A 354 -3.74 15.93 52.41
CA VAL A 354 -4.53 16.42 53.55
C VAL A 354 -3.59 16.71 54.70
N ARG A 355 -3.58 17.95 55.17
CA ARG A 355 -2.82 18.37 56.35
C ARG A 355 -3.77 18.82 57.45
N MET A 356 -3.50 18.36 58.67
CA MET A 356 -4.21 18.85 59.86
C MET A 356 -3.44 20.06 60.41
N PRO A 357 -4.10 21.22 60.58
CA PRO A 357 -3.47 22.35 61.27
C PRO A 357 -3.26 22.00 62.74
N VAL A 358 -2.02 22.15 63.22
CA VAL A 358 -1.65 21.94 64.64
C VAL A 358 -1.42 23.30 65.31
N GLU A 359 -1.90 23.45 66.54
CA GLU A 359 -1.58 24.65 67.33
C GLU A 359 -0.08 24.70 67.64
N SER A 360 0.52 25.89 67.51
CA SER A 360 1.95 26.11 67.74
C SER A 360 2.36 25.62 69.13
N ALA A 361 3.40 24.79 69.19
CA ALA A 361 4.00 24.38 70.46
C ALA A 361 4.47 25.64 71.23
N ARG A 362 3.84 25.89 72.37
CA ARG A 362 4.13 27.03 73.26
C ARG A 362 5.48 26.90 73.94
#